data_AF-A0A924ISB6-F1
#
_entry.id   AF-A0A924ISB6-F1
#
_cell.length_a   1.000
_cell.length_b   1.000
_cell.length_c   1.000
_cell.angle_alpha   90.00
_cell.angle_beta   90.00
_cell.angle_gamma   90.00
#
_symmetry.space_group_name_H-M   'P 1'
#
loop_
_entity.id
_entity.type
_entity.pdbx_description
1 polymer ?
#
loop_
_entity_poly.entity_id
_entity_poly.type
_entity_poly.pdbx_seq_one_letter_code
_entity_poly.pdbx_strand_id
1 'polypeptide(L)'
;MPDSIGPASSATVSTFVLPPIESVSNIRLERKLRDKMDHKTKPLGALGLLEDLALQMGMIQCTDVVSFLEPQMVVFAADHGIAAENVSAYPQAVTAQMVANMLSGGAAINVLARQHGFALHVVDAGVASELADHPALLKRKVALGTRNLCREAAMTVPQLDQALQSGVDLLRGLPGNVVAFGEMGIANTSSAALIMTRLTHTPIRESSGRGTGLTDAQFAHKRKMLMMASLRHRRA
;
A
#
# COMPACT_ATOMS: atom_id res chain seq x y z
N MET A 1 -6.66 -8.99 -50.41
CA MET A 1 -6.63 -7.79 -49.56
C MET A 1 -5.70 -8.08 -48.40
N PRO A 2 -4.48 -7.54 -48.38
CA PRO A 2 -3.55 -7.77 -47.28
C PRO A 2 -3.84 -6.82 -46.11
N ASP A 3 -3.60 -7.38 -44.93
CA ASP A 3 -3.50 -6.84 -43.58
C ASP A 3 -3.35 -5.31 -43.40
N SER A 4 -4.26 -4.73 -42.60
CA SER A 4 -3.99 -3.50 -41.85
C SER A 4 -4.03 -3.80 -40.35
N ILE A 5 -2.94 -4.39 -39.86
CA ILE A 5 -2.64 -4.38 -38.42
C ILE A 5 -2.21 -2.95 -38.12
N GLY A 6 -3.11 -2.18 -37.51
CA GLY A 6 -2.80 -0.85 -37.00
C GLY A 6 -1.55 -0.89 -36.11
N PRO A 7 -0.74 0.18 -36.09
CA PRO A 7 0.56 0.15 -35.41
C PRO A 7 0.37 -0.24 -33.94
N ALA A 8 1.10 -1.28 -33.52
CA ALA A 8 1.22 -1.63 -32.12
C ALA A 8 1.70 -0.38 -31.37
N SER A 9 0.83 0.19 -30.53
CA SER A 9 1.16 1.24 -29.58
C SER A 9 2.47 0.86 -28.91
N SER A 10 3.54 1.62 -29.13
CA SER A 10 4.82 1.41 -28.45
C SER A 10 4.55 1.42 -26.96
N ALA A 11 4.68 0.27 -26.30
CA ALA A 11 4.48 0.20 -24.87
C ALA A 11 5.54 1.09 -24.22
N THR A 12 5.13 2.25 -23.70
CA THR A 12 6.00 3.13 -22.91
C THR A 12 6.57 2.29 -21.78
N VAL A 13 7.89 2.12 -21.73
CA VAL A 13 8.56 1.36 -20.68
C VAL A 13 8.73 2.26 -19.46
N SER A 14 8.57 1.71 -18.25
CA SER A 14 8.82 2.44 -17.01
C SER A 14 10.26 2.93 -16.97
N THR A 15 10.44 4.18 -16.56
CA THR A 15 11.73 4.84 -16.37
C THR A 15 12.13 4.92 -14.90
N PHE A 16 11.23 4.50 -13.99
CA PHE A 16 11.50 4.49 -12.57
C PHE A 16 12.63 3.51 -12.23
N VAL A 17 13.60 3.99 -11.45
CA VAL A 17 14.73 3.20 -10.97
C VAL A 17 14.59 3.01 -9.48
N LEU A 18 14.54 1.76 -9.03
CA LEU A 18 14.55 1.45 -7.61
C LEU A 18 15.84 1.99 -6.98
N PRO A 19 15.75 2.71 -5.84
CA PRO A 19 16.95 3.11 -5.11
C PRO A 19 17.71 1.87 -4.63
N PRO A 20 19.05 1.92 -4.53
CA PRO A 20 19.82 0.81 -3.99
C PRO A 20 19.37 0.52 -2.56
N ILE A 21 19.12 -0.75 -2.26
CA ILE A 21 18.77 -1.22 -0.92
C ILE A 21 19.98 -1.99 -0.39
N GLU A 22 20.59 -1.48 0.68
CA GLU A 22 21.74 -2.13 1.31
C GLU A 22 21.32 -3.45 1.95
N SER A 23 22.23 -4.44 1.89
CA SER A 23 22.01 -5.72 2.55
C SER A 23 22.13 -5.56 4.07
N VAL A 24 21.14 -6.10 4.79
CA VAL A 24 21.17 -6.17 6.26
C VAL A 24 22.05 -7.32 6.78
N SER A 25 22.63 -8.15 5.90
CA SER A 25 23.42 -9.31 6.30
C SER A 25 24.72 -8.92 7.03
N ASN A 26 24.83 -9.31 8.30
CA ASN A 26 26.01 -9.08 9.11
C ASN A 26 26.17 -10.19 10.17
N ILE A 27 27.00 -11.20 9.85
CA ILE A 27 27.19 -12.39 10.69
C ILE A 27 27.70 -12.04 12.10
N ARG A 28 28.54 -11.00 12.23
CA ARG A 28 29.07 -10.59 13.53
C ARG A 28 27.99 -9.97 14.41
N LEU A 29 27.14 -9.12 13.83
CA LEU A 29 26.03 -8.49 14.53
C LEU A 29 24.94 -9.51 14.88
N GLU A 30 24.60 -10.41 13.96
CA GLU A 30 23.62 -11.48 14.20
C GLU A 30 24.03 -12.32 15.40
N ARG A 31 25.29 -12.79 15.43
CA ARG A 31 25.81 -13.57 16.55
C ARG A 31 25.73 -12.77 17.86
N LYS A 32 26.17 -11.51 17.86
CA LYS A 32 26.11 -10.63 19.03
C LYS A 32 24.68 -10.47 19.55
N LEU A 33 23.70 -10.29 18.67
CA LEU A 33 22.28 -10.17 19.02
C LEU A 33 21.74 -11.47 19.64
N ARG A 34 22.00 -12.63 19.00
CA ARG A 34 21.59 -13.94 19.53
C ARG A 34 22.20 -14.22 20.90
N ASP A 35 23.51 -14.04 21.03
CA ASP A 35 24.22 -14.22 22.31
C ASP A 35 23.59 -13.33 23.41
N LYS A 36 23.30 -12.06 23.09
CA LYS A 36 22.69 -11.13 24.04
C LYS A 36 21.29 -11.54 24.48
N MET A 37 20.50 -12.18 23.61
CA MET A 37 19.16 -12.69 23.92
C MET A 37 19.21 -13.98 24.74
N ASP A 38 20.12 -14.90 24.40
CA ASP A 38 20.29 -16.18 25.09
C ASP A 38 20.78 -16.01 26.52
N HIS A 39 21.54 -14.95 26.81
CA HIS A 39 22.00 -14.60 28.15
C HIS A 39 21.01 -13.75 28.97
N LYS A 40 19.78 -13.52 28.48
CA LYS A 40 18.73 -12.91 29.30
C LYS A 40 18.22 -13.92 30.33
N THR A 41 17.68 -13.42 31.44
CA THR A 41 17.09 -14.24 32.51
C THR A 41 15.77 -14.89 32.06
N LYS A 42 15.86 -15.87 31.16
CA LYS A 42 14.77 -16.64 30.57
C LYS A 42 15.33 -17.99 30.09
N PRO A 43 14.51 -19.06 30.00
CA PRO A 43 14.89 -20.23 29.21
C PRO A 43 15.17 -19.84 27.75
N LEU A 44 16.04 -20.58 27.08
CA LEU A 44 16.34 -20.37 25.67
C LEU A 44 15.06 -20.45 24.82
N GLY A 45 14.85 -19.46 23.95
CA GLY A 45 13.67 -19.38 23.08
C GLY A 45 12.33 -19.09 23.77
N ALA A 46 12.30 -18.83 25.09
CA ALA A 46 11.05 -18.66 25.82
C ALA A 46 10.19 -17.47 25.36
N LEU A 47 10.75 -16.48 24.65
CA LEU A 47 9.99 -15.34 24.12
C LEU A 47 9.54 -15.53 22.66
N GLY A 48 9.88 -16.67 22.04
CA GLY A 48 9.42 -17.05 20.70
C GLY A 48 9.64 -15.97 19.64
N LEU A 49 8.56 -15.57 18.97
CA LEU A 49 8.58 -14.56 17.88
C LEU A 49 9.20 -13.22 18.29
N LEU A 50 9.18 -12.86 19.57
CA LEU A 50 9.79 -11.62 20.04
C LEU A 50 11.33 -11.65 19.91
N GLU A 51 11.96 -12.83 20.01
CA GLU A 51 13.41 -12.98 19.83
C GLU A 51 13.78 -12.79 18.36
N ASP A 52 13.03 -13.43 17.47
CA ASP A 52 13.22 -13.29 16.02
C ASP A 52 12.99 -11.85 15.56
N LEU A 53 11.96 -11.18 16.09
CA LEU A 53 11.66 -9.79 15.79
C LEU A 53 12.76 -8.84 16.30
N ALA A 54 13.24 -9.04 17.53
CA ALA A 54 14.32 -8.24 18.10
C ALA A 54 15.62 -8.40 17.29
N LEU A 55 15.93 -9.62 16.86
CA LEU A 55 17.05 -9.90 15.97
C LEU A 55 16.87 -9.15 14.64
N GLN A 56 15.74 -9.32 13.97
CA GLN A 56 15.46 -8.66 12.69
C GLN A 56 15.59 -7.13 12.79
N MET A 57 15.03 -6.52 13.84
CA MET A 57 15.13 -5.09 14.09
C MET A 57 16.58 -4.65 14.33
N GLY A 58 17.35 -5.40 15.12
CA GLY A 58 18.77 -5.11 15.35
C GLY A 58 19.61 -5.18 14.08
N MET A 59 19.32 -6.14 13.20
CA MET A 59 19.97 -6.25 11.89
C MET A 59 19.62 -5.08 10.96
N ILE A 60 18.34 -4.68 10.90
CA ILE A 60 17.89 -3.54 10.08
C ILE A 60 18.47 -2.22 10.60
N GLN A 61 18.49 -2.03 11.92
CA GLN A 61 19.01 -0.82 12.56
C GLN A 61 20.54 -0.84 12.75
N CYS A 62 21.22 -1.92 12.33
CA CYS A 62 22.66 -2.13 12.49
C CYS A 62 23.15 -1.90 13.94
N THR A 63 22.38 -2.34 14.93
CA THR A 63 22.63 -2.09 16.36
C THR A 63 22.22 -3.30 17.22
N ASP A 64 22.90 -3.49 18.36
CA ASP A 64 22.46 -4.45 19.37
C ASP A 64 21.55 -3.83 20.45
N VAL A 65 21.22 -2.54 20.32
CA VAL A 65 20.27 -1.81 21.16
C VAL A 65 19.21 -1.21 20.25
N VAL A 66 18.13 -1.96 20.06
CA VAL A 66 16.99 -1.54 19.23
C VAL A 66 16.27 -0.37 19.91
N SER A 67 15.94 0.65 19.12
CA SER A 67 15.12 1.78 19.58
C SER A 67 14.18 2.25 18.47
N PHE A 68 13.03 2.78 18.86
CA PHE A 68 12.09 3.41 17.93
C PHE A 68 12.16 4.92 18.11
N LEU A 69 12.57 5.60 17.05
CA LEU A 69 12.74 7.04 16.99
C LEU A 69 11.69 7.58 16.04
N GLU A 70 10.89 8.53 16.53
CA GLU A 70 9.88 9.27 15.76
C GLU A 70 9.08 8.37 14.79
N PRO A 71 8.30 7.40 15.29
CA PRO A 71 7.58 6.49 14.41
C PRO A 71 6.53 7.23 13.58
N GLN A 72 6.42 6.88 12.29
CA GLN A 72 5.54 7.54 11.33
C GLN A 72 4.41 6.61 10.90
N MET A 73 3.16 7.08 10.88
CA MET A 73 2.03 6.38 10.27
C MET A 73 1.61 7.13 9.01
N VAL A 74 1.74 6.50 7.84
CA VAL A 74 1.47 7.14 6.55
C VAL A 74 0.29 6.44 5.89
N VAL A 75 -0.84 7.15 5.76
CA VAL A 75 -2.05 6.63 5.12
C VAL A 75 -2.18 7.19 3.70
N PHE A 76 -2.09 6.34 2.69
CA PHE A 76 -2.26 6.74 1.28
C PHE A 76 -3.73 6.68 0.86
N ALA A 77 -4.29 7.81 0.47
CA ALA A 77 -5.67 7.94 0.01
C ALA A 77 -5.75 8.09 -1.51
N ALA A 78 -6.52 7.23 -2.16
CA ALA A 78 -6.80 7.30 -3.59
C ALA A 78 -8.12 6.62 -3.96
N ASP A 79 -8.75 7.09 -5.03
CA ASP A 79 -9.98 6.52 -5.55
C ASP A 79 -9.74 5.58 -6.72
N HIS A 80 -10.57 4.52 -6.81
CA HIS A 80 -10.44 3.52 -7.85
C HIS A 80 -11.58 3.59 -8.86
N GLY A 81 -11.27 3.72 -10.15
CA GLY A 81 -12.29 3.83 -11.21
C GLY A 81 -13.22 2.62 -11.32
N ILE A 82 -12.79 1.44 -10.83
CA ILE A 82 -13.65 0.25 -10.74
C ILE A 82 -14.81 0.41 -9.74
N ALA A 83 -14.79 1.43 -8.88
CA ALA A 83 -15.92 1.75 -8.01
C ALA A 83 -17.22 1.97 -8.81
N ALA A 84 -17.11 2.49 -10.05
CA ALA A 84 -18.24 2.66 -10.97
C ALA A 84 -18.94 1.34 -11.34
N GLU A 85 -18.28 0.19 -11.14
CA GLU A 85 -18.84 -1.14 -11.37
C GLU A 85 -19.52 -1.71 -10.11
N ASN A 86 -19.80 -0.90 -9.08
CA ASN A 86 -20.52 -1.29 -7.85
C ASN A 86 -19.88 -2.48 -7.11
N VAL A 87 -18.55 -2.46 -6.99
CA VAL A 87 -17.76 -3.51 -6.33
C VAL A 87 -17.43 -3.21 -4.84
N SER A 88 -18.06 -2.19 -4.27
CA SER A 88 -17.94 -1.80 -2.86
C SER A 88 -19.32 -1.50 -2.27
N ALA A 89 -19.44 -1.64 -0.94
CA ALA A 89 -20.69 -1.35 -0.22
C ALA A 89 -20.93 0.16 -0.08
N TYR A 90 -19.88 0.96 -0.18
CA TYR A 90 -19.92 2.40 0.06
C TYR A 90 -19.72 3.18 -1.24
N PRO A 91 -20.36 4.36 -1.36
CA PRO A 91 -20.16 5.23 -2.52
C PRO A 91 -18.76 5.81 -2.52
N GLN A 92 -18.22 6.09 -3.72
CA GLN A 92 -16.86 6.58 -3.92
C GLN A 92 -16.52 7.84 -3.11
N ALA A 93 -17.49 8.74 -2.89
CA ALA A 93 -17.32 9.95 -2.10
C ALA A 93 -16.87 9.71 -0.64
N VAL A 94 -17.04 8.49 -0.12
CA VAL A 94 -16.60 8.13 1.24
C VAL A 94 -15.07 8.22 1.40
N THR A 95 -14.29 8.06 0.32
CA THR A 95 -12.82 8.26 0.37
C THR A 95 -12.47 9.65 0.93
N ALA A 96 -13.02 10.71 0.32
CA ALA A 96 -12.77 12.09 0.76
C ALA A 96 -13.30 12.37 2.17
N GLN A 97 -14.47 11.81 2.51
CA GLN A 97 -15.07 11.96 3.85
C GLN A 97 -14.19 11.33 4.93
N MET A 98 -13.63 10.14 4.68
CA MET A 98 -12.72 9.49 5.62
C MET A 98 -11.39 10.20 5.73
N VAL A 99 -10.87 10.77 4.63
CA VAL A 99 -9.70 11.66 4.69
C VAL A 99 -9.99 12.86 5.60
N ALA A 100 -11.12 13.55 5.42
CA ALA A 100 -11.51 14.65 6.29
C ALA A 100 -11.65 14.21 7.77
N ASN A 101 -12.20 13.03 8.03
CA ASN A 101 -12.28 12.46 9.37
C ASN A 101 -10.89 12.19 9.99
N MET A 102 -9.96 11.65 9.20
CA MET A 102 -8.58 11.43 9.64
C MET A 102 -7.86 12.75 9.94
N LEU A 103 -8.00 13.75 9.07
CA LEU A 103 -7.42 15.08 9.30
C LEU A 103 -8.00 15.76 10.54
N SER A 104 -9.28 15.50 10.84
CA SER A 104 -9.96 15.99 12.05
C SER A 104 -9.65 15.18 13.32
N GLY A 105 -8.85 14.11 13.24
CA GLY A 105 -8.47 13.32 14.41
C GLY A 105 -9.46 12.23 14.84
N GLY A 106 -10.52 11.98 14.06
CA GLY A 106 -11.68 11.17 14.45
C GLY A 106 -11.70 9.73 13.95
N ALA A 107 -10.73 9.29 13.14
CA ALA A 107 -10.66 7.90 12.70
C ALA A 107 -9.96 7.00 13.74
N ALA A 108 -10.23 5.69 13.68
CA ALA A 108 -9.60 4.71 14.57
C ALA A 108 -8.06 4.78 14.53
N ILE A 109 -7.49 4.99 13.34
CA ILE A 109 -6.03 5.13 13.19
C ILE A 109 -5.47 6.35 13.93
N ASN A 110 -6.23 7.43 14.08
CA ASN A 110 -5.79 8.58 14.88
C ASN A 110 -5.62 8.20 16.35
N VAL A 111 -6.55 7.40 16.89
CA VAL A 111 -6.50 6.94 18.28
C VAL A 111 -5.29 6.02 18.49
N LEU A 112 -5.12 5.03 17.61
CA LEU A 112 -4.01 4.07 17.68
C LEU A 112 -2.66 4.76 17.49
N ALA A 113 -2.55 5.67 16.52
CA ALA A 113 -1.31 6.40 16.28
C ALA A 113 -0.91 7.23 17.50
N ARG A 114 -1.85 7.99 18.10
CA ARG A 114 -1.57 8.75 19.33
C ARG A 114 -1.19 7.85 20.49
N GLN A 115 -1.89 6.73 20.69
CA GLN A 115 -1.61 5.78 21.77
C GLN A 115 -0.20 5.20 21.69
N HIS A 116 0.32 5.00 20.48
CA HIS A 116 1.65 4.42 20.25
C HIS A 116 2.72 5.45 19.87
N GLY A 117 2.41 6.76 19.92
CA GLY A 117 3.36 7.83 19.63
C GLY A 117 3.71 7.99 18.14
N PHE A 118 2.90 7.46 17.22
CA PHE A 118 3.10 7.61 15.79
C PHE A 118 2.60 8.97 15.29
N ALA A 119 3.43 9.69 14.55
CA ALA A 119 3.01 10.87 13.80
C ALA A 119 2.19 10.42 12.58
N LEU A 120 0.91 10.80 12.53
CA LEU A 120 0.01 10.42 11.44
C LEU A 120 0.05 11.45 10.30
N HIS A 121 0.32 10.96 9.09
CA HIS A 121 0.24 11.70 7.84
C HIS A 121 -0.81 11.07 6.93
N VAL A 122 -1.65 11.90 6.31
CA VAL A 122 -2.54 11.46 5.23
C VAL A 122 -1.98 11.95 3.92
N VAL A 123 -1.75 11.04 2.97
CA VAL A 123 -1.23 11.35 1.64
C VAL A 123 -2.36 11.28 0.65
N ASP A 124 -2.69 12.40 0.01
CA ASP A 124 -3.57 12.40 -1.15
C ASP A 124 -2.76 11.96 -2.37
N ALA A 125 -2.84 10.67 -2.70
CA ALA A 125 -2.16 10.06 -3.84
C ALA A 125 -3.04 10.04 -5.10
N GLY A 126 -4.36 10.19 -4.94
CA GLY A 126 -5.29 10.12 -6.06
C GLY A 126 -6.77 10.21 -5.68
N VAL A 127 -7.14 10.98 -4.66
CA VAL A 127 -8.55 11.14 -4.29
C VAL A 127 -9.30 11.85 -5.43
N ALA A 128 -10.48 11.37 -5.82
CA ALA A 128 -11.27 11.89 -6.95
C ALA A 128 -12.06 13.16 -6.59
N SER A 129 -11.45 14.03 -5.78
CA SER A 129 -11.95 15.36 -5.43
C SER A 129 -10.78 16.24 -4.97
N GLU A 130 -11.02 17.55 -4.99
CA GLU A 130 -10.11 18.51 -4.38
C GLU A 130 -10.25 18.49 -2.86
N LEU A 131 -9.11 18.41 -2.18
CA LEU A 131 -9.04 18.40 -0.72
C LEU A 131 -8.49 19.73 -0.22
N ALA A 132 -9.16 20.29 0.79
CA ALA A 132 -8.70 21.50 1.47
C ALA A 132 -7.30 21.31 2.08
N ASP A 133 -6.52 22.38 2.12
CA ASP A 133 -5.20 22.33 2.75
C ASP A 133 -5.31 22.02 4.23
N HIS A 134 -4.38 21.18 4.71
CA HIS A 134 -4.28 20.81 6.11
C HIS A 134 -2.82 20.46 6.43
N PRO A 135 -2.28 20.82 7.61
CA PRO A 135 -0.88 20.54 7.94
C PRO A 135 -0.50 19.05 7.90
N ALA A 136 -1.45 18.17 8.23
CA ALA A 136 -1.28 16.71 8.19
C ALA A 136 -1.65 16.07 6.83
N LEU A 137 -2.00 16.87 5.81
CA LEU A 137 -2.30 16.41 4.46
C LEU A 137 -1.11 16.65 3.53
N LEU A 138 -0.52 15.57 3.03
CA LEU A 138 0.54 15.59 2.04
C LEU A 138 -0.06 15.44 0.64
N LYS A 139 -0.04 16.52 -0.14
CA LYS A 139 -0.57 16.53 -1.52
C LYS A 139 0.45 15.89 -2.48
N ARG A 140 0.15 14.70 -2.97
CA ARG A 140 0.94 13.92 -3.95
C ARG A 140 0.04 13.32 -5.06
N LYS A 141 -1.04 14.02 -5.38
CA LYS A 141 -2.10 13.52 -6.27
C LYS A 141 -1.55 13.30 -7.68
N VAL A 142 -1.63 12.05 -8.15
CA VAL A 142 -1.22 11.68 -9.52
C VAL A 142 -2.33 11.96 -10.53
N ALA A 143 -3.58 11.69 -10.14
CA ALA A 143 -4.78 11.94 -10.92
C ALA A 143 -6.01 12.01 -10.00
N LEU A 144 -7.16 12.44 -10.54
CA LEU A 144 -8.46 12.36 -9.86
C LEU A 144 -9.00 10.92 -9.93
N GLY A 145 -8.41 10.04 -9.11
CA GLY A 145 -8.68 8.60 -9.15
C GLY A 145 -8.00 7.89 -10.32
N THR A 146 -7.93 6.57 -10.20
CA THR A 146 -7.51 5.70 -11.31
C THR A 146 -8.62 5.53 -12.32
N ARG A 147 -8.26 5.21 -13.57
CA ARG A 147 -9.23 4.84 -14.61
C ARG A 147 -9.86 3.48 -14.30
N ASN A 148 -11.02 3.23 -14.87
CA ASN A 148 -11.74 1.98 -14.62
C ASN A 148 -11.04 0.81 -15.31
N LEU A 149 -10.44 -0.06 -14.50
CA LEU A 149 -9.65 -1.19 -14.96
C LEU A 149 -10.45 -2.25 -15.74
N CYS A 150 -11.79 -2.25 -15.68
CA CYS A 150 -12.62 -3.10 -16.53
C CYS A 150 -12.66 -2.59 -17.99
N ARG A 151 -12.29 -1.32 -18.23
CA ARG A 151 -12.40 -0.64 -19.53
C ARG A 151 -11.05 -0.27 -20.12
N GLU A 152 -10.05 0.01 -19.30
CA GLU A 152 -8.72 0.46 -19.75
C GLU A 152 -7.67 0.26 -18.65
N ALA A 153 -6.40 0.63 -18.88
CA ALA A 153 -5.39 0.56 -17.83
C ALA A 153 -5.68 1.58 -16.72
N ALA A 154 -5.50 1.20 -15.45
CA ALA A 154 -5.81 2.04 -14.28
C ALA A 154 -5.04 3.38 -14.27
N MET A 155 -3.82 3.37 -14.79
CA MET A 155 -2.96 4.54 -14.95
C MET A 155 -2.03 4.35 -16.16
N THR A 156 -1.42 5.43 -16.65
CA THR A 156 -0.36 5.34 -17.66
C THR A 156 0.97 4.97 -17.00
N VAL A 157 1.96 4.55 -17.78
CA VAL A 157 3.31 4.26 -17.25
C VAL A 157 3.99 5.51 -16.65
N PRO A 158 3.90 6.71 -17.24
CA PRO A 158 4.39 7.92 -16.58
C PRO A 158 3.70 8.21 -15.25
N GLN A 159 2.40 7.93 -15.12
CA GLN A 159 1.67 8.07 -13.85
C GLN A 159 2.16 7.06 -12.80
N LEU A 160 2.48 5.83 -13.22
CA LEU A 160 3.11 4.83 -12.35
C LEU A 160 4.47 5.32 -11.85
N ASP A 161 5.33 5.79 -12.75
CA ASP A 161 6.66 6.32 -12.40
C ASP A 161 6.55 7.50 -11.44
N GLN A 162 5.62 8.42 -11.70
CA GLN A 162 5.33 9.56 -10.81
C GLN A 162 4.86 9.09 -9.42
N ALA A 163 3.99 8.08 -9.34
CA ALA A 163 3.48 7.55 -8.07
C ALA A 163 4.61 6.91 -7.24
N LEU A 164 5.45 6.09 -7.88
CA LEU A 164 6.59 5.43 -7.25
C LEU A 164 7.61 6.45 -6.75
N GLN A 165 7.99 7.41 -7.59
CA GLN A 165 8.94 8.46 -7.22
C GLN A 165 8.40 9.34 -6.08
N SER A 166 7.11 9.69 -6.12
CA SER A 166 6.47 10.47 -5.05
C SER A 166 6.50 9.75 -3.70
N GLY A 167 6.35 8.42 -3.70
CA GLY A 167 6.47 7.60 -2.48
C GLY A 167 7.90 7.59 -1.93
N VAL A 168 8.90 7.44 -2.80
CA VAL A 168 10.32 7.51 -2.42
C VAL A 168 10.67 8.86 -1.81
N ASP A 169 10.30 9.95 -2.48
CA ASP A 169 10.63 11.31 -2.04
C ASP A 169 9.91 11.69 -0.75
N LEU A 170 8.66 11.24 -0.59
CA LEU A 170 7.90 11.43 0.64
C LEU A 170 8.59 10.74 1.82
N LEU A 171 8.92 9.45 1.69
CA LEU A 171 9.51 8.70 2.79
C LEU A 171 10.90 9.19 3.17
N ARG A 172 11.72 9.62 2.20
CA ARG A 172 13.03 10.23 2.46
C ARG A 172 12.94 11.53 3.27
N GLY A 173 11.82 12.25 3.16
CA GLY A 173 11.59 13.50 3.88
C GLY A 173 11.01 13.32 5.27
N LEU A 174 10.58 12.12 5.66
CA LEU A 174 10.02 11.85 6.98
C LEU A 174 11.14 11.52 8.00
N PRO A 175 11.01 11.97 9.26
CA PRO A 175 11.97 11.64 10.30
C PRO A 175 11.74 10.22 10.85
N GLY A 176 12.69 9.79 11.69
CA GLY A 176 12.58 8.53 12.43
C GLY A 176 13.11 7.31 11.70
N ASN A 177 12.96 6.16 12.36
CA ASN A 177 13.48 4.87 11.89
C ASN A 177 12.41 3.77 11.83
N VAL A 178 11.13 4.14 11.99
CA VAL A 178 9.98 3.24 11.91
C VAL A 178 8.89 3.92 11.12
N VAL A 179 8.37 3.21 10.12
CA VAL A 179 7.19 3.63 9.36
C VAL A 179 6.17 2.50 9.35
N ALA A 180 4.91 2.87 9.59
CA ALA A 180 3.74 2.05 9.38
C ALA A 180 2.92 2.63 8.23
N PHE A 181 2.31 1.73 7.44
CA PHE A 181 1.55 2.10 6.27
C PHE A 181 0.07 1.76 6.45
N GLY A 182 -0.77 2.66 5.93
CA GLY A 182 -2.19 2.44 5.77
C GLY A 182 -2.65 2.90 4.40
N GLU A 183 -3.86 2.55 4.07
CA GLU A 183 -4.51 2.98 2.84
C GLU A 183 -5.93 3.48 3.14
N MET A 184 -6.48 4.27 2.23
CA MET A 184 -7.90 4.60 2.19
C MET A 184 -8.35 4.73 0.74
N GLY A 185 -9.30 3.91 0.30
CA GLY A 185 -9.83 4.05 -1.04
C GLY A 185 -11.03 3.16 -1.30
N ILE A 186 -12.14 3.75 -1.75
CA ILE A 186 -13.28 2.94 -2.17
C ILE A 186 -12.89 2.05 -3.35
N ALA A 187 -13.27 0.78 -3.25
CA ALA A 187 -12.98 -0.31 -4.18
C ALA A 187 -11.50 -0.73 -4.30
N ASN A 188 -10.59 -0.26 -3.45
CA ASN A 188 -9.18 -0.63 -3.53
C ASN A 188 -8.87 -2.12 -3.34
N THR A 189 -9.64 -2.85 -2.52
CA THR A 189 -9.51 -4.31 -2.33
C THR A 189 -9.71 -5.09 -3.64
N SER A 190 -10.43 -4.50 -4.61
CA SER A 190 -10.55 -5.05 -5.97
C SER A 190 -9.22 -4.96 -6.72
N SER A 191 -8.53 -3.82 -6.61
CA SER A 191 -7.18 -3.63 -7.17
C SER A 191 -6.18 -4.55 -6.50
N ALA A 192 -6.21 -4.65 -5.17
CA ALA A 192 -5.32 -5.54 -4.40
C ALA A 192 -5.49 -7.01 -4.80
N ALA A 193 -6.73 -7.49 -4.96
CA ALA A 193 -7.00 -8.87 -5.39
C ALA A 193 -6.43 -9.17 -6.80
N LEU A 194 -6.50 -8.21 -7.72
CA LEU A 194 -5.90 -8.33 -9.06
C LEU A 194 -4.39 -8.39 -8.99
N ILE A 195 -3.75 -7.50 -8.22
CA ILE A 195 -2.29 -7.48 -8.03
C ILE A 195 -1.85 -8.81 -7.41
N MET A 196 -2.49 -9.27 -6.33
CA MET A 196 -2.20 -10.54 -5.68
C MET A 196 -2.28 -11.69 -6.68
N THR A 197 -3.38 -11.80 -7.43
CA THR A 197 -3.56 -12.83 -8.46
C THR A 197 -2.41 -12.86 -9.46
N ARG A 198 -1.91 -11.69 -9.88
CA ARG A 198 -0.85 -11.59 -10.88
C ARG A 198 0.51 -11.98 -10.30
N LEU A 199 0.80 -11.56 -9.07
CA LEU A 199 2.09 -11.81 -8.42
C LEU A 199 2.22 -13.24 -7.89
N THR A 200 1.13 -13.84 -7.40
CA THR A 200 1.16 -15.14 -6.73
C THR A 200 0.56 -16.27 -7.56
N HIS A 201 -0.01 -15.96 -8.73
CA HIS A 201 -0.78 -16.87 -9.56
C HIS A 201 -2.01 -17.50 -8.86
N THR A 202 -2.42 -16.95 -7.71
CA THR A 202 -3.62 -17.39 -6.98
C THR A 202 -4.88 -16.96 -7.75
N PRO A 203 -5.86 -17.86 -7.98
CA PRO A 203 -7.08 -17.51 -8.71
C PRO A 203 -7.86 -16.34 -8.09
N ILE A 204 -8.50 -15.50 -8.92
CA ILE A 204 -9.34 -14.36 -8.46
C ILE A 204 -10.40 -14.79 -7.44
N ARG A 205 -10.91 -16.02 -7.54
CA ARG A 205 -11.90 -16.56 -6.61
C ARG A 205 -11.36 -16.68 -5.18
N GLU A 206 -10.07 -16.90 -5.02
CA GLU A 206 -9.38 -17.11 -3.74
C GLU A 206 -8.72 -15.82 -3.23
N SER A 207 -8.29 -14.94 -4.13
CA SER A 207 -7.67 -13.64 -3.80
C SER A 207 -8.67 -12.49 -3.60
N SER A 208 -9.97 -12.73 -3.87
CA SER A 208 -11.02 -11.73 -3.63
C SER A 208 -11.82 -12.03 -2.37
N GLY A 209 -12.07 -10.97 -1.59
CA GLY A 209 -12.93 -11.01 -0.40
C GLY A 209 -14.04 -9.97 -0.44
N ARG A 210 -14.92 -10.04 0.56
CA ARG A 210 -16.06 -9.12 0.72
C ARG A 210 -15.66 -7.67 0.98
N GLY A 211 -14.44 -7.43 1.47
CA GLY A 211 -13.97 -6.09 1.83
C GLY A 211 -14.90 -5.45 2.85
N THR A 212 -15.57 -4.37 2.46
CA THR A 212 -16.48 -3.56 3.28
C THR A 212 -17.82 -4.23 3.60
N GLY A 213 -17.85 -5.56 3.78
CA GLY A 213 -19.07 -6.28 4.18
C GLY A 213 -20.10 -6.53 3.07
N LEU A 214 -19.68 -6.71 1.81
CA LEU A 214 -20.58 -7.00 0.69
C LEU A 214 -21.48 -8.22 0.93
N THR A 215 -22.74 -8.14 0.46
CA THR A 215 -23.66 -9.28 0.40
C THR A 215 -23.20 -10.34 -0.63
N ASP A 216 -23.82 -11.51 -0.62
CA ASP A 216 -23.47 -12.61 -1.55
C ASP A 216 -23.64 -12.21 -3.02
N ALA A 217 -24.74 -11.53 -3.34
CA ALA A 217 -25.02 -11.06 -4.69
C ALA A 217 -23.99 -10.01 -5.13
N GLN A 218 -23.67 -9.04 -4.26
CA GLN A 218 -22.66 -8.03 -4.56
C GLN A 218 -21.26 -8.64 -4.69
N PHE A 219 -20.92 -9.63 -3.86
CA PHE A 219 -19.64 -10.31 -3.94
C PHE A 219 -19.52 -11.16 -5.21
N ALA A 220 -20.59 -11.84 -5.62
CA ALA A 220 -20.64 -12.53 -6.91
C ALA A 220 -20.42 -11.57 -8.09
N HIS A 221 -21.06 -10.40 -8.05
CA HIS A 221 -20.87 -9.34 -9.04
C HIS A 221 -19.42 -8.81 -9.05
N LYS A 222 -18.85 -8.48 -7.88
CA LYS A 222 -17.44 -8.08 -7.74
C LYS A 222 -16.50 -9.11 -8.38
N ARG A 223 -16.67 -10.40 -8.07
CA ARG A 223 -15.85 -11.46 -8.68
C ARG A 223 -15.96 -11.50 -10.20
N LYS A 224 -17.16 -11.31 -10.76
CA LYS A 224 -17.36 -11.22 -12.21
C LYS A 224 -16.57 -10.07 -12.82
N MET A 225 -16.63 -8.87 -12.22
CA MET A 225 -15.89 -7.69 -12.70
C MET A 225 -14.38 -7.88 -12.62
N LEU A 226 -13.89 -8.45 -11.51
CA LEU A 226 -12.47 -8.78 -11.34
C LEU A 226 -11.97 -9.81 -12.36
N MET A 227 -12.78 -10.82 -12.68
CA MET A 227 -12.40 -11.82 -13.66
C MET A 227 -12.31 -11.21 -15.07
N MET A 228 -13.26 -10.35 -15.45
CA MET A 228 -13.22 -9.61 -16.72
C MET A 228 -11.99 -8.70 -16.82
N ALA A 229 -11.70 -7.96 -15.75
CA ALA A 229 -10.52 -7.12 -15.64
C ALA A 229 -9.21 -7.92 -15.79
N SER A 230 -9.08 -9.04 -15.09
CA SER A 230 -7.90 -9.91 -15.14
C SER A 230 -7.64 -10.45 -16.55
N LEU A 231 -8.71 -10.82 -17.28
CA LEU A 231 -8.61 -11.27 -18.67
C LEU A 231 -8.16 -10.15 -19.62
N ARG A 232 -8.64 -8.91 -19.42
CA ARG A 232 -8.25 -7.75 -20.23
C ARG A 232 -6.76 -7.43 -20.09
N HIS A 233 -6.26 -7.44 -18.86
CA HIS A 233 -4.89 -7.03 -18.53
C HIS A 233 -3.90 -8.21 -18.50
N ARG A 234 -4.15 -9.24 -19.32
CA ARG A 234 -3.34 -10.47 -19.35
C ARG A 234 -1.85 -10.25 -19.62
N ARG A 235 -1.49 -9.19 -20.35
CA ARG A 235 -0.11 -8.85 -20.76
C ARG A 235 0.46 -7.63 -20.01
N ALA A 236 -0.29 -7.07 -19.05
CA ALA A 236 0.16 -5.97 -18.21
C ALA A 236 1.00 -6.47 -17.03
#